data_AF-A0A1V6FAC9-F1
#
_entry.id   AF-A0A1V6FAC9-F1
#
_cell.length_a   1.000
_cell.length_b   1.000
_cell.length_c   1.000
_cell.angle_alpha   90.00
_cell.angle_beta   90.00
_cell.angle_gamma   90.00
#
_symmetry.space_group_name_H-M   'P 1'
#
loop_
_entity.id
_entity.type
_entity.pdbx_description
1 polymer ?
#
loop_
_entity_poly.entity_id
_entity_poly.type
_entity_poly.pdbx_seq_one_letter_code
_entity_poly.pdbx_strand_id
1 'polypeptide(L)'
;MKYLMLILLLCQGVLCAITITDSSGQTMEVSRDELASLPRLTFETLREKDGETRRETWQGIRFDTWLESRVKTPFKVIRFESDDRYMVNLSKAEWDSLECWLAFAQGGKEFAGGSMRIIFPALRDMKWVRDIQRIVLEDLDAMGLPKRFEFLDTRLQSIEIKDNPAPFVNTKGYYFKDLLPLSARDSSCNVILYSRDGMKMGLEYPLHLEGAILEVTDDGFNLKSPSIPGGMWLKNIIFIQMNDLALIDIENIDALIALNRVLDWQLSPDVMFVVEQGGTTREYPLVEILSEPELLKDVTTFSLTP
;
A
#
# COMPACT_ATOMS: atom_id res chain seq x y z
N MET A 1 15.99 -34.01 -31.28
CA MET A 1 15.33 -34.39 -30.00
C MET A 1 16.27 -34.35 -28.79
N LYS A 2 17.51 -34.89 -28.82
CA LYS A 2 18.45 -34.81 -27.68
C LYS A 2 18.79 -33.39 -27.20
N TYR A 3 18.91 -32.42 -28.12
CA TYR A 3 19.20 -31.03 -27.77
C TYR A 3 17.98 -30.25 -27.23
N LEU A 4 16.75 -30.70 -27.56
CA LEU A 4 15.52 -30.07 -27.04
C LEU A 4 15.32 -30.42 -25.55
N MET A 5 15.74 -31.62 -25.15
CA MET A 5 15.68 -32.08 -23.76
C MET A 5 16.74 -31.39 -22.87
N LEU A 6 17.88 -30.99 -23.46
CA LEU A 6 18.92 -30.22 -22.77
C LEU A 6 18.51 -28.75 -22.53
N ILE A 7 17.78 -28.15 -23.48
CA ILE A 7 17.22 -26.80 -23.34
C ILE A 7 16.07 -26.79 -22.32
N LEU A 8 15.23 -27.83 -22.28
CA LEU A 8 14.22 -27.98 -21.21
C LEU A 8 14.82 -28.19 -19.82
N LEU A 9 16.01 -28.81 -19.71
CA LEU A 9 16.73 -28.95 -18.44
C LEU A 9 17.44 -27.67 -18.00
N LEU A 10 17.88 -26.83 -18.95
CA LEU A 10 18.51 -25.52 -18.66
C LEU A 10 17.47 -24.44 -18.34
N CYS A 11 16.20 -24.65 -18.69
CA CYS A 11 15.06 -23.84 -18.25
C CYS A 11 14.41 -24.37 -16.95
N GLN A 12 15.17 -25.03 -16.07
CA GLN A 12 14.79 -25.04 -14.64
C GLN A 12 14.99 -23.62 -14.12
N GLY A 13 14.03 -22.76 -14.46
CA GLY A 13 13.96 -21.40 -13.97
C GLY A 13 14.08 -21.46 -12.47
N VAL A 14 15.04 -20.70 -11.95
CA VAL A 14 15.16 -20.43 -10.52
C VAL A 14 13.79 -19.92 -10.08
N LEU A 15 13.01 -20.77 -9.39
CA LEU A 15 11.68 -20.39 -8.95
C LEU A 15 11.83 -19.28 -7.92
N CYS A 16 11.44 -18.06 -8.32
CA CYS A 16 11.34 -16.93 -7.41
C CYS A 16 10.41 -17.33 -6.25
N ALA A 17 10.91 -17.18 -5.03
CA ALA A 17 10.19 -17.46 -3.81
C ALA A 17 9.54 -16.20 -3.28
N ILE A 18 10.33 -15.12 -3.21
CA ILE A 18 9.93 -13.83 -2.65
C ILE A 18 10.61 -12.73 -3.48
N THR A 19 9.84 -11.72 -3.85
CA THR A 19 10.36 -10.48 -4.43
C THR A 19 10.48 -9.42 -3.34
N ILE A 20 11.65 -8.81 -3.19
CA ILE A 20 11.87 -7.73 -2.23
C ILE A 20 12.15 -6.45 -3.02
N THR A 21 11.33 -5.42 -2.81
CA THR A 21 11.54 -4.08 -3.37
C THR A 21 12.01 -3.16 -2.24
N ASP A 22 13.18 -2.55 -2.40
CA ASP A 22 13.68 -1.58 -1.44
C ASP A 22 13.06 -0.19 -1.62
N SER A 23 13.36 0.74 -0.71
CA SER A 23 12.81 2.11 -0.74
C SER A 23 13.33 2.97 -1.89
N SER A 24 14.39 2.54 -2.60
CA SER A 24 14.84 3.18 -3.85
C SER A 24 14.08 2.68 -5.09
N GLY A 25 13.21 1.68 -4.91
CA GLY A 25 12.51 0.99 -5.99
C GLY A 25 13.33 -0.15 -6.61
N GLN A 26 14.53 -0.43 -6.11
CA GLN A 26 15.32 -1.55 -6.58
C GLN A 26 14.68 -2.85 -6.12
N THR A 27 14.47 -3.77 -7.07
CA THR A 27 13.86 -5.07 -6.80
C THR A 27 14.91 -6.18 -6.87
N MET A 28 14.87 -7.06 -5.88
CA MET A 28 15.65 -8.29 -5.82
C MET A 28 14.72 -9.51 -5.73
N GLU A 29 14.98 -10.49 -6.57
CA GLU A 29 14.29 -11.79 -6.52
C GLU A 29 15.09 -12.76 -5.66
N VAL A 30 14.41 -13.40 -4.72
CA VAL A 30 15.01 -14.37 -3.80
C VAL A 30 14.50 -15.74 -4.20
N SER A 31 15.42 -16.65 -4.51
CA SER A 31 15.04 -17.99 -4.98
C SER A 31 14.66 -18.93 -3.85
N ARG A 32 13.87 -19.96 -4.17
CA ARG A 32 13.54 -21.02 -3.21
C ARG A 32 14.77 -21.80 -2.75
N ASP A 33 15.68 -22.09 -3.68
CA ASP A 33 16.90 -22.86 -3.38
C ASP A 33 17.81 -22.09 -2.41
N GLU A 34 17.91 -20.78 -2.59
CA GLU A 34 18.63 -19.91 -1.68
C GLU A 34 18.03 -19.99 -0.26
N LEU A 35 16.72 -19.79 -0.11
CA LEU A 35 16.06 -19.86 1.19
C LEU A 35 16.14 -21.25 1.82
N ALA A 36 16.04 -22.31 1.01
CA ALA A 36 16.12 -23.70 1.47
C ALA A 36 17.52 -24.09 1.97
N SER A 37 18.57 -23.43 1.47
CA SER A 37 19.96 -23.66 1.88
C SER A 37 20.30 -23.07 3.26
N LEU A 38 19.48 -22.16 3.77
CA LEU A 38 19.72 -21.47 5.03
C LEU A 38 19.49 -22.41 6.23
N PRO A 39 20.29 -22.30 7.31
CA PRO A 39 20.09 -23.11 8.51
C PRO A 39 18.71 -22.88 9.12
N ARG A 40 17.94 -23.96 9.25
CA ARG A 40 16.60 -23.92 9.86
C ARG A 40 16.70 -24.01 11.36
N LEU A 41 16.02 -23.10 12.05
CA LEU A 41 15.85 -23.11 13.50
C LEU A 41 14.43 -23.52 13.85
N THR A 42 14.26 -24.09 15.03
CA THR A 42 12.95 -24.40 15.60
C THR A 42 12.53 -23.27 16.54
N PHE A 43 11.29 -22.84 16.44
CA PHE A 43 10.71 -21.82 17.33
C PHE A 43 9.25 -22.16 17.66
N GLU A 44 8.72 -21.55 18.71
CA GLU A 44 7.36 -21.79 19.18
C GLU A 44 6.53 -20.51 19.17
N THR A 45 5.24 -20.64 18.93
CA THR A 45 4.26 -19.57 19.12
C THR A 45 3.13 -20.03 20.03
N LEU A 46 2.46 -19.06 20.65
CA LEU A 46 1.25 -19.27 21.42
C LEU A 46 0.10 -18.61 20.67
N ARG A 47 -0.96 -19.37 20.42
CA ARG A 47 -2.16 -18.87 19.76
C ARG A 47 -3.36 -19.16 20.64
N GLU A 48 -4.14 -18.14 20.93
CA GLU A 48 -5.46 -18.32 21.53
C GLU A 48 -6.47 -18.58 20.41
N LYS A 49 -7.16 -19.71 20.48
CA LYS A 49 -8.23 -20.04 19.54
C LYS A 49 -9.36 -20.71 20.31
N ASP A 50 -10.57 -20.16 20.18
CA ASP A 50 -11.77 -20.65 20.84
C ASP A 50 -11.64 -20.74 22.38
N GLY A 51 -10.86 -19.82 22.98
CA GLY A 51 -10.58 -19.78 24.43
C GLY A 51 -9.50 -20.75 24.92
N GLU A 52 -8.89 -21.54 24.02
CA GLU A 52 -7.76 -22.40 24.33
C GLU A 52 -6.44 -21.79 23.83
N THR A 53 -5.44 -21.72 24.71
CA THR A 53 -4.07 -21.40 24.30
C THR A 53 -3.40 -22.66 23.73
N ARG A 54 -3.12 -22.65 22.43
CA ARG A 54 -2.38 -23.71 21.74
C ARG A 54 -0.94 -23.28 21.50
N ARG A 55 -0.01 -24.18 21.82
CA ARG A 55 1.40 -24.04 21.49
C ARG A 55 1.65 -24.71 20.14
N GLU A 56 2.25 -23.98 19.22
CA GLU A 56 2.61 -24.48 17.89
C GLU A 56 4.12 -24.39 17.70
N THR A 57 4.72 -25.48 17.24
CA THR A 57 6.16 -25.55 16.92
C THR A 57 6.36 -25.38 15.43
N TRP A 58 7.32 -24.54 15.04
CA TRP A 58 7.62 -24.16 13.67
C TRP A 58 9.08 -24.41 13.35
N GLN A 59 9.40 -24.55 12.06
CA GLN A 59 10.78 -24.55 11.58
C GLN A 59 10.94 -23.51 10.47
N GLY A 60 11.95 -22.65 10.61
CA GLY A 60 12.11 -21.45 9.81
C GLY A 60 13.49 -20.82 9.90
N ILE A 61 13.64 -19.64 9.31
CA ILE A 61 14.82 -18.77 9.46
C ILE A 61 14.43 -17.47 10.17
N ARG A 62 15.40 -16.85 10.85
CA ARG A 62 15.31 -15.47 11.34
C ARG A 62 15.33 -14.51 10.16
N PHE A 63 14.14 -14.24 9.65
CA PHE A 63 13.94 -13.48 8.42
C PHE A 63 14.34 -12.02 8.59
N ASP A 64 14.09 -11.47 9.78
CA ASP A 64 14.60 -10.15 10.18
C ASP A 64 16.11 -10.01 9.99
N THR A 65 16.88 -10.88 10.64
CA THR A 65 18.35 -10.87 10.59
C THR A 65 18.85 -11.11 9.16
N TRP A 66 18.21 -12.03 8.45
CA TRP A 66 18.55 -12.33 7.06
C TRP A 66 18.30 -11.12 6.14
N LEU A 67 17.15 -10.45 6.27
CA LEU A 67 16.79 -9.29 5.48
C LEU A 67 17.75 -8.12 5.73
N GLU A 68 18.01 -7.81 7.00
CA GLU A 68 18.95 -6.75 7.39
C GLU A 68 20.38 -6.99 6.89
N SER A 69 20.78 -8.25 6.73
CA SER A 69 22.09 -8.58 6.17
C SER A 69 22.23 -8.19 4.69
N ARG A 70 21.10 -8.08 3.97
CA ARG A 70 21.04 -7.87 2.51
C ARG A 70 20.61 -6.47 2.13
N VAL A 71 19.60 -5.94 2.80
CA VAL A 71 19.05 -4.62 2.48
C VAL A 71 19.52 -3.61 3.51
N LYS A 72 20.25 -2.60 3.03
CA LYS A 72 20.81 -1.52 3.87
C LYS A 72 20.11 -0.19 3.67
N THR A 73 19.23 -0.10 2.69
CA THR A 73 18.46 1.11 2.38
C THR A 73 17.50 1.42 3.53
N PRO A 74 17.49 2.65 4.06
CA PRO A 74 16.56 3.03 5.13
C PRO A 74 15.11 2.99 4.63
N PHE A 75 14.18 2.65 5.50
CA PHE A 75 12.75 2.62 5.21
C PHE A 75 11.95 3.03 6.44
N LYS A 76 10.73 3.52 6.22
CA LYS A 76 9.80 3.94 7.29
C LYS A 76 8.74 2.89 7.58
N VAL A 77 8.33 2.13 6.56
CA VAL A 77 7.35 1.04 6.66
C VAL A 77 7.88 -0.17 5.91
N ILE A 78 7.66 -1.37 6.46
CA ILE A 78 7.82 -2.63 5.74
C ILE A 78 6.45 -3.26 5.52
N ARG A 79 6.15 -3.61 4.28
CA ARG A 79 4.93 -4.28 3.86
C ARG A 79 5.21 -5.69 3.40
N PHE A 80 4.44 -6.63 3.92
CA PHE A 80 4.42 -8.02 3.50
C PHE A 80 3.15 -8.30 2.71
N GLU A 81 3.27 -8.84 1.50
CA GLU A 81 2.15 -9.18 0.62
C GLU A 81 2.15 -10.68 0.30
N SER A 82 1.04 -11.34 0.59
CA SER A 82 0.78 -12.72 0.17
C SER A 82 0.37 -12.83 -1.30
N ASP A 83 0.25 -14.07 -1.78
CA ASP A 83 -0.31 -14.40 -3.09
C ASP A 83 -1.75 -13.89 -3.29
N ASP A 84 -2.59 -13.94 -2.25
CA ASP A 84 -3.95 -13.38 -2.26
C ASP A 84 -4.01 -11.87 -1.95
N ARG A 85 -2.86 -11.18 -2.01
CA ARG A 85 -2.69 -9.74 -1.72
C ARG A 85 -3.15 -9.34 -0.33
N TYR A 86 -3.15 -10.28 0.62
CA TYR A 86 -3.20 -9.95 2.03
C TYR A 86 -1.95 -9.16 2.42
N MET A 87 -2.13 -8.01 3.07
CA MET A 87 -1.07 -7.06 3.37
C MET A 87 -0.92 -6.86 4.86
N VAL A 88 0.31 -6.94 5.35
CA VAL A 88 0.67 -6.55 6.72
C VAL A 88 1.76 -5.49 6.65
N ASN A 89 1.45 -4.31 7.20
CA ASN A 89 2.37 -3.20 7.32
C ASN A 89 2.86 -3.11 8.75
N LEU A 90 4.16 -2.85 8.91
CA LEU A 90 4.79 -2.49 10.18
C LEU A 90 5.62 -1.23 9.98
N SER A 91 5.51 -0.28 10.90
CA SER A 91 6.45 0.83 10.99
C SER A 91 7.85 0.31 11.30
N LYS A 92 8.89 1.11 10.98
CA LYS A 92 10.27 0.77 11.31
C LYS A 92 10.46 0.51 12.81
N ALA A 93 9.79 1.29 13.66
CA ALA A 93 9.84 1.13 15.11
C ALA A 93 9.23 -0.21 15.57
N GLU A 94 8.10 -0.62 14.98
CA GLU A 94 7.52 -1.94 15.26
C GLU A 94 8.45 -3.06 14.76
N TRP A 95 8.93 -2.98 13.52
CA TRP A 95 9.86 -3.94 12.93
C TRP A 95 11.09 -4.17 13.82
N ASP A 96 11.73 -3.09 14.29
CA ASP A 96 12.94 -3.15 15.12
C ASP A 96 12.71 -3.77 16.50
N SER A 97 11.45 -3.80 16.94
CA SER A 97 11.06 -4.35 18.24
C SER A 97 10.59 -5.80 18.18
N LEU A 98 10.44 -6.37 16.98
CA LEU A 98 9.81 -7.66 16.75
C LEU A 98 10.79 -8.68 16.20
N GLU A 99 10.59 -9.94 16.59
CA GLU A 99 11.21 -11.05 15.87
C GLU A 99 10.36 -11.44 14.67
N CYS A 100 10.98 -11.50 13.50
CA CYS A 100 10.33 -11.96 12.27
C CYS A 100 10.92 -13.28 11.79
N TRP A 101 10.04 -14.26 11.59
CA TRP A 101 10.40 -15.58 11.11
C TRP A 101 9.79 -15.86 9.75
N LEU A 102 10.57 -16.46 8.85
CA LEU A 102 10.06 -17.10 7.64
C LEU A 102 10.01 -18.61 7.90
N ALA A 103 8.81 -19.12 8.10
CA ALA A 103 8.56 -20.52 8.40
C ALA A 103 8.33 -21.34 7.12
N PHE A 104 8.85 -22.57 7.12
CA PHE A 104 8.70 -23.56 6.05
C PHE A 104 7.92 -24.80 6.51
N ALA A 105 7.81 -25.02 7.83
CA ALA A 105 7.16 -26.20 8.40
C ALA A 105 6.45 -25.88 9.73
N GLN A 106 5.43 -26.67 10.04
CA GLN A 106 4.70 -26.65 11.30
C GLN A 106 4.56 -28.08 11.84
N GLY A 107 4.86 -28.29 13.13
CA GLY A 107 4.75 -29.61 13.76
C GLY A 107 5.64 -30.67 13.09
N GLY A 108 6.80 -30.29 12.57
CA GLY A 108 7.72 -31.18 11.86
C GLY A 108 7.30 -31.54 10.42
N LYS A 109 6.24 -30.93 9.89
CA LYS A 109 5.78 -31.15 8.51
C LYS A 109 5.94 -29.89 7.67
N GLU A 110 6.66 -29.99 6.55
CA GLU A 110 6.81 -28.90 5.58
C GLU A 110 5.47 -28.51 4.96
N PHE A 111 5.34 -27.22 4.63
CA PHE A 111 4.18 -26.72 3.91
C PHE A 111 4.17 -27.24 2.46
N ALA A 112 2.97 -27.57 1.98
CA ALA A 112 2.81 -28.09 0.62
C ALA A 112 3.18 -27.03 -0.43
N GLY A 113 3.68 -27.49 -1.59
CA GLY A 113 3.97 -26.61 -2.72
C GLY A 113 5.07 -25.57 -2.48
N GLY A 114 5.89 -25.75 -1.44
CA GLY A 114 6.90 -24.78 -1.01
C GLY A 114 6.32 -23.43 -0.58
N SER A 115 5.09 -23.47 -0.05
CA SER A 115 4.49 -22.36 0.70
C SER A 115 5.41 -21.94 1.84
N MET A 116 5.41 -20.65 2.15
CA MET A 116 6.16 -20.09 3.26
C MET A 116 5.27 -19.12 4.02
N ARG A 117 5.56 -18.91 5.31
CA ARG A 117 4.76 -18.03 6.17
C ARG A 117 5.65 -17.07 6.93
N ILE A 118 5.33 -15.78 6.88
CA ILE A 118 5.88 -14.79 7.79
C ILE A 118 5.15 -14.91 9.12
N ILE A 119 5.91 -15.06 10.21
CA ILE A 119 5.39 -15.22 11.57
C ILE A 119 6.09 -14.23 12.47
N PHE A 120 5.28 -13.51 13.25
CA PHE A 120 5.71 -12.63 14.32
C PHE A 120 5.22 -13.22 15.64
N PRO A 121 6.04 -13.98 16.40
CA PRO A 121 5.59 -14.70 17.60
C PRO A 121 4.90 -13.82 18.64
N ALA A 122 5.30 -12.54 18.74
CA ALA A 122 4.75 -11.57 19.67
C ALA A 122 3.44 -10.91 19.20
N LEU A 123 3.02 -11.12 17.95
CA LEU A 123 1.80 -10.54 17.39
C LEU A 123 0.71 -11.59 17.23
N ARG A 124 -0.55 -11.12 17.20
CA ARG A 124 -1.71 -11.96 16.88
C ARG A 124 -1.57 -12.57 15.48
N ASP A 125 -2.14 -13.75 15.32
CA ASP A 125 -2.12 -14.56 14.11
C ASP A 125 -2.55 -13.84 12.82
N MET A 126 -3.44 -12.85 12.91
CA MET A 126 -3.82 -12.00 11.77
C MET A 126 -2.62 -11.27 11.17
N LYS A 127 -1.55 -10.99 11.94
CA LYS A 127 -0.33 -10.37 11.42
C LYS A 127 0.62 -11.36 10.76
N TRP A 128 0.29 -12.65 10.71
CA TRP A 128 1.12 -13.68 10.08
C TRP A 128 0.69 -13.89 8.64
N VAL A 129 1.60 -13.64 7.70
CA VAL A 129 1.30 -13.66 6.27
C VAL A 129 1.61 -15.04 5.70
N ARG A 130 0.58 -15.71 5.19
CA ARG A 130 0.71 -17.00 4.48
C ARG A 130 1.08 -16.76 3.03
N ASP A 131 1.80 -17.70 2.43
CA ASP A 131 2.12 -17.67 1.00
C ASP A 131 2.72 -16.33 0.60
N ILE A 132 3.73 -15.90 1.37
CA ILE A 132 4.44 -14.63 1.15
C ILE A 132 5.04 -14.61 -0.25
N GLN A 133 4.76 -13.53 -1.00
CA GLN A 133 5.23 -13.35 -2.37
C GLN A 133 6.09 -12.09 -2.51
N ARG A 134 5.68 -11.00 -1.86
CA ARG A 134 6.36 -9.71 -2.01
C ARG A 134 6.60 -9.06 -0.66
N ILE A 135 7.74 -8.40 -0.54
CA ILE A 135 8.09 -7.55 0.58
C ILE A 135 8.50 -6.19 0.01
N VAL A 136 7.88 -5.14 0.49
CA VAL A 136 8.15 -3.77 0.04
C VAL A 136 8.65 -2.96 1.22
N LEU A 137 9.84 -2.40 1.10
CA LEU A 137 10.37 -1.43 2.05
C LEU A 137 9.97 -0.05 1.55
N GLU A 138 8.99 0.54 2.22
CA GLU A 138 8.42 1.81 1.81
C GLU A 138 9.10 2.94 2.57
N ASP A 139 9.49 3.95 1.80
CA ASP A 139 9.55 5.32 2.28
C ASP A 139 8.37 6.05 1.64
N LEU A 140 7.18 5.94 2.24
CA LEU A 140 5.96 6.55 1.67
C LEU A 140 6.07 8.07 1.52
N ASP A 141 7.04 8.68 2.20
CA ASP A 141 7.33 10.09 2.13
C ASP A 141 8.15 10.45 0.87
N ALA A 142 8.67 9.44 0.16
CA ALA A 142 9.39 9.60 -1.10
C ALA A 142 8.50 10.00 -2.30
N MET A 143 7.16 9.89 -2.22
CA MET A 143 6.30 10.46 -3.27
C MET A 143 6.28 12.00 -3.26
N GLY A 144 6.76 12.63 -2.18
CA GLY A 144 6.87 14.07 -2.07
C GLY A 144 5.53 14.80 -2.11
N LEU A 145 5.61 16.13 -2.04
CA LEU A 145 4.47 17.02 -2.19
C LEU A 145 3.93 16.94 -3.64
N PRO A 146 2.63 16.69 -3.84
CA PRO A 146 2.02 16.77 -5.17
C PRO A 146 2.24 18.14 -5.81
N LYS A 147 2.53 18.14 -7.12
CA LYS A 147 2.64 19.39 -7.89
C LYS A 147 1.29 20.05 -8.13
N ARG A 148 0.21 19.25 -8.13
CA ARG A 148 -1.15 19.71 -8.35
C ARG A 148 -2.12 18.97 -7.46
N PHE A 149 -3.08 19.70 -6.93
CA PHE A 149 -4.25 19.20 -6.24
C PHE A 149 -5.50 19.52 -7.06
N GLU A 150 -6.45 18.59 -7.05
CA GLU A 150 -7.81 18.75 -7.59
C GLU A 150 -8.81 18.40 -6.49
N PHE A 151 -9.99 19.02 -6.51
CA PHE A 151 -11.05 18.63 -5.59
C PHE A 151 -11.69 17.31 -6.04
N LEU A 152 -11.77 16.35 -5.11
CA LEU A 152 -12.30 15.02 -5.37
C LEU A 152 -13.74 15.10 -5.90
N ASP A 153 -14.62 15.87 -5.27
CA ASP A 153 -16.01 16.01 -5.71
C ASP A 153 -16.13 16.60 -7.12
N THR A 154 -15.35 17.64 -7.42
CA THR A 154 -15.28 18.23 -8.76
C THR A 154 -14.81 17.20 -9.79
N ARG A 155 -13.79 16.41 -9.46
CA ARG A 155 -13.29 15.34 -10.32
C ARG A 155 -14.38 14.29 -10.57
N LEU A 156 -15.10 13.88 -9.53
CA LEU A 156 -16.15 12.87 -9.60
C LEU A 156 -17.39 13.33 -10.40
N GLN A 157 -17.71 14.63 -10.41
CA GLN A 157 -18.79 15.17 -11.25
C GLN A 157 -18.58 14.93 -12.76
N SER A 158 -17.32 14.78 -13.19
CA SER A 158 -16.98 14.48 -14.59
C SER A 158 -16.99 12.98 -14.93
N ILE A 159 -17.19 12.12 -13.93
CA ILE A 159 -17.12 10.67 -14.07
C ILE A 159 -18.52 10.08 -13.89
N GLU A 160 -18.89 9.13 -14.74
CA GLU A 160 -20.16 8.44 -14.61
C GLU A 160 -20.14 7.49 -13.40
N ILE A 161 -21.05 7.72 -12.45
CA ILE A 161 -21.29 6.77 -11.36
C ILE A 161 -21.92 5.48 -11.91
N LYS A 162 -21.40 4.34 -11.47
CA LYS A 162 -21.87 3.02 -11.89
C LYS A 162 -22.70 2.37 -10.80
N ASP A 163 -23.81 1.79 -11.21
CA ASP A 163 -24.63 0.92 -10.36
C ASP A 163 -24.24 -0.54 -10.60
N ASN A 164 -23.87 -1.24 -9.54
CA ASN A 164 -23.35 -2.62 -9.55
C ASN A 164 -22.15 -2.82 -10.52
N PRO A 165 -21.06 -2.05 -10.38
CA PRO A 165 -19.85 -2.25 -11.17
C PRO A 165 -19.24 -3.62 -10.89
N ALA A 166 -19.13 -4.47 -11.92
CA ALA A 166 -18.53 -5.80 -11.79
C ALA A 166 -17.09 -5.70 -11.23
N PRO A 167 -16.66 -6.62 -10.33
CA PRO A 167 -17.39 -7.80 -9.85
C PRO A 167 -18.29 -7.54 -8.62
N PHE A 168 -18.49 -6.27 -8.23
CA PHE A 168 -19.26 -5.91 -7.06
C PHE A 168 -20.76 -5.85 -7.34
N VAL A 169 -21.54 -6.25 -6.35
CA VAL A 169 -23.02 -6.23 -6.37
C VAL A 169 -23.54 -5.45 -5.17
N ASN A 170 -24.74 -4.90 -5.31
CA ASN A 170 -25.42 -4.04 -4.32
C ASN A 170 -24.56 -2.84 -3.91
N THR A 171 -23.87 -2.21 -4.87
CA THR A 171 -22.97 -1.09 -4.61
C THR A 171 -23.07 -0.07 -5.74
N LYS A 172 -22.91 1.21 -5.41
CA LYS A 172 -22.70 2.29 -6.39
C LYS A 172 -21.32 2.88 -6.20
N GLY A 173 -20.67 3.27 -7.29
CA GLY A 173 -19.33 3.83 -7.19
C GLY A 173 -18.72 4.23 -8.52
N TYR A 174 -17.52 4.76 -8.44
CA TYR A 174 -16.71 5.19 -9.57
C TYR A 174 -15.57 4.21 -9.76
N TYR A 175 -15.27 3.78 -10.99
CA TYR A 175 -14.08 2.96 -11.20
C TYR A 175 -12.83 3.77 -10.87
N PHE A 176 -11.91 3.16 -10.12
CA PHE A 176 -10.68 3.83 -9.68
C PHE A 176 -9.84 4.30 -10.87
N LYS A 177 -9.78 3.50 -11.95
CA LYS A 177 -9.08 3.87 -13.20
C LYS A 177 -9.54 5.20 -13.79
N ASP A 178 -10.78 5.61 -13.54
CA ASP A 178 -11.34 6.83 -14.12
C ASP A 178 -10.86 8.08 -13.36
N LEU A 179 -10.38 7.92 -12.13
CA LEU A 179 -9.72 8.97 -11.35
C LEU A 179 -8.34 9.29 -11.92
N LEU A 180 -7.62 8.26 -12.38
CA LEU A 180 -6.26 8.39 -12.90
C LEU A 180 -6.19 9.38 -14.08
N PRO A 181 -5.13 10.20 -14.17
CA PRO A 181 -4.79 10.93 -15.38
C PRO A 181 -4.71 9.97 -16.58
N LEU A 182 -5.09 10.42 -17.77
CA LEU A 182 -5.07 9.57 -18.98
C LEU A 182 -3.70 8.91 -19.21
N SER A 183 -2.61 9.64 -18.95
CA SER A 183 -1.23 9.12 -19.06
C SER A 183 -0.90 8.00 -18.07
N ALA A 184 -1.61 7.90 -16.95
CA ALA A 184 -1.41 6.91 -15.90
C ALA A 184 -2.35 5.70 -16.01
N ARG A 185 -3.32 5.71 -16.93
CA ARG A 185 -4.31 4.61 -17.05
C ARG A 185 -3.73 3.34 -17.67
N ASP A 186 -2.71 3.49 -18.51
CA ASP A 186 -2.04 2.39 -19.22
C ASP A 186 -0.63 2.10 -18.67
N SER A 187 -0.24 2.75 -17.56
CA SER A 187 1.07 2.59 -16.93
C SER A 187 0.94 2.27 -15.44
N SER A 188 2.01 1.73 -14.85
CA SER A 188 2.03 1.53 -13.40
C SER A 188 2.18 2.86 -12.68
N CYS A 189 1.43 3.05 -11.60
CA CYS A 189 1.60 4.22 -10.73
C CYS A 189 1.37 3.87 -9.27
N ASN A 190 2.10 4.57 -8.41
CA ASN A 190 1.92 4.48 -6.97
C ASN A 190 0.75 5.37 -6.55
N VAL A 191 -0.04 4.84 -5.62
CA VAL A 191 -1.22 5.50 -5.09
C VAL A 191 -1.10 5.54 -3.58
N ILE A 192 -1.22 6.71 -2.97
CA ILE A 192 -1.42 6.84 -1.53
C ILE A 192 -2.86 7.22 -1.28
N LEU A 193 -3.53 6.46 -0.44
CA LEU A 193 -4.85 6.75 0.07
C LEU A 193 -4.75 7.14 1.54
N TYR A 194 -5.55 8.13 1.93
CA TYR A 194 -5.67 8.55 3.31
C TYR A 194 -7.15 8.74 3.68
N SER A 195 -7.53 8.13 4.80
CA SER A 195 -8.89 8.13 5.31
C SER A 195 -9.09 9.16 6.43
N ARG A 196 -10.36 9.50 6.66
CA ARG A 196 -10.79 10.46 7.69
C ARG A 196 -10.38 10.06 9.11
N ASP A 197 -10.27 8.77 9.39
CA ASP A 197 -9.80 8.24 10.69
C ASP A 197 -8.27 8.21 10.82
N GLY A 198 -7.54 8.72 9.81
CA GLY A 198 -6.09 8.86 9.83
C GLY A 198 -5.31 7.64 9.35
N MET A 199 -5.97 6.64 8.76
CA MET A 199 -5.27 5.51 8.16
C MET A 199 -4.66 5.89 6.81
N LYS A 200 -3.38 5.55 6.62
CA LYS A 200 -2.64 5.69 5.35
C LYS A 200 -2.45 4.32 4.72
N MET A 201 -2.63 4.24 3.40
CA MET A 201 -2.38 3.02 2.62
C MET A 201 -1.67 3.36 1.31
N GLY A 202 -0.48 2.81 1.10
CA GLY A 202 0.18 2.81 -0.21
C GLY A 202 -0.33 1.64 -1.06
N LEU A 203 -0.62 1.86 -2.33
CA LEU A 203 -1.08 0.87 -3.30
C LEU A 203 -0.40 1.13 -4.66
N GLU A 204 -0.59 0.21 -5.59
CA GLU A 204 0.01 0.26 -6.93
C GLU A 204 -1.08 -0.07 -7.94
N TYR A 205 -1.31 0.81 -8.91
CA TYR A 205 -2.15 0.49 -10.07
C TYR A 205 -1.26 -0.06 -11.19
N PRO A 206 -1.65 -1.11 -11.93
CA PRO A 206 -2.90 -1.87 -11.79
C PRO A 206 -2.88 -2.93 -10.68
N LEU A 207 -1.71 -3.33 -10.16
CA LEU A 207 -1.52 -4.48 -9.27
C LEU A 207 -2.59 -4.67 -8.18
N HIS A 208 -2.89 -3.60 -7.45
CA HIS A 208 -3.83 -3.56 -6.33
C HIS A 208 -5.19 -2.98 -6.69
N LEU A 209 -5.28 -2.22 -7.79
CA LEU A 209 -6.37 -1.29 -8.07
C LEU A 209 -7.07 -1.56 -9.41
N GLU A 210 -6.65 -2.58 -10.16
CA GLU A 210 -7.35 -3.04 -11.34
C GLU A 210 -8.77 -3.50 -10.99
N GLY A 211 -9.77 -2.94 -11.67
CA GLY A 211 -11.18 -3.20 -11.38
C GLY A 211 -11.67 -2.65 -10.04
N ALA A 212 -10.84 -1.93 -9.27
CA ALA A 212 -11.25 -1.31 -8.02
C ALA A 212 -12.24 -0.16 -8.26
N ILE A 213 -13.04 0.14 -7.24
CA ILE A 213 -13.99 1.24 -7.23
C ILE A 213 -13.81 2.11 -5.98
N LEU A 214 -14.15 3.39 -6.10
CA LEU A 214 -14.59 4.20 -4.97
C LEU A 214 -16.10 4.01 -4.82
N GLU A 215 -16.49 3.19 -3.85
CA GLU A 215 -17.87 3.04 -3.43
C GLU A 215 -18.37 4.34 -2.79
N VAL A 216 -19.56 4.78 -3.19
CA VAL A 216 -20.28 5.87 -2.54
C VAL A 216 -21.06 5.32 -1.35
N THR A 217 -20.85 5.94 -0.19
CA THR A 217 -21.58 5.67 1.05
C THR A 217 -22.12 6.96 1.65
N ASP A 218 -22.97 6.85 2.68
CA ASP A 218 -23.50 8.00 3.39
C ASP A 218 -22.39 8.81 4.12
N ASP A 219 -21.28 8.16 4.47
CA ASP A 219 -20.17 8.74 5.24
C ASP A 219 -18.97 9.19 4.36
N GLY A 220 -19.08 9.03 3.04
CA GLY A 220 -18.03 9.36 2.07
C GLY A 220 -17.68 8.19 1.15
N PHE A 221 -16.39 8.03 0.82
CA PHE A 221 -15.93 7.07 -0.18
C PHE A 221 -15.14 5.91 0.43
N ASN A 222 -15.49 4.68 0.07
CA ASN A 222 -14.70 3.50 0.43
C ASN A 222 -13.97 2.94 -0.78
N LEU A 223 -12.74 2.47 -0.61
CA LEU A 223 -12.08 1.65 -1.63
C LEU A 223 -12.68 0.25 -1.59
N LYS A 224 -13.14 -0.28 -2.72
CA LYS A 224 -13.30 -1.73 -2.90
C LYS A 224 -12.39 -2.19 -4.04
N SER A 225 -11.59 -3.20 -3.80
CA SER A 225 -10.72 -3.81 -4.82
C SER A 225 -10.98 -5.31 -4.93
N PRO A 226 -11.11 -5.84 -6.16
CA PRO A 226 -11.28 -7.29 -6.35
C PRO A 226 -10.00 -8.07 -6.04
N SER A 227 -8.85 -7.40 -6.11
CA SER A 227 -7.54 -8.00 -5.84
C SER A 227 -7.18 -7.98 -4.35
N ILE A 228 -7.78 -7.07 -3.55
CA ILE A 228 -7.49 -6.92 -2.13
C ILE A 228 -8.60 -7.60 -1.31
N PRO A 229 -8.27 -8.45 -0.31
CA PRO A 229 -9.24 -9.00 0.63
C PRO A 229 -10.15 -7.94 1.26
N GLY A 230 -11.46 -8.19 1.26
CA GLY A 230 -12.48 -7.20 1.66
C GLY A 230 -12.34 -6.66 3.09
N GLY A 231 -11.71 -7.41 3.99
CA GLY A 231 -11.42 -6.94 5.35
C GLY A 231 -10.37 -5.84 5.43
N MET A 232 -9.64 -5.56 4.34
CA MET A 232 -8.58 -4.55 4.27
C MET A 232 -8.94 -3.35 3.39
N TRP A 233 -10.18 -3.30 2.90
CA TRP A 233 -10.67 -2.17 2.14
C TRP A 233 -10.67 -0.91 3.00
N LEU A 234 -9.96 0.12 2.55
CA LEU A 234 -9.88 1.40 3.23
C LEU A 234 -11.22 2.12 3.16
N LYS A 235 -11.69 2.65 4.29
CA LYS A 235 -12.98 3.34 4.40
C LYS A 235 -12.81 4.85 4.55
N ASN A 236 -13.86 5.61 4.22
CA ASN A 236 -13.93 7.06 4.44
C ASN A 236 -12.70 7.82 3.91
N ILE A 237 -12.34 7.55 2.65
CA ILE A 237 -11.21 8.15 1.94
C ILE A 237 -11.49 9.63 1.72
N ILE A 238 -10.55 10.48 2.11
CA ILE A 238 -10.62 11.94 1.95
C ILE A 238 -9.48 12.49 1.09
N PHE A 239 -8.44 11.69 0.85
CA PHE A 239 -7.29 12.09 0.05
C PHE A 239 -6.72 10.92 -0.75
N ILE A 240 -6.36 11.19 -2.01
CA ILE A 240 -5.79 10.24 -2.97
C ILE A 240 -4.64 10.91 -3.70
N GLN A 241 -3.40 10.49 -3.47
CA GLN A 241 -2.25 10.93 -4.26
C GLN A 241 -1.89 9.87 -5.30
N MET A 242 -1.75 10.31 -6.55
CA MET A 242 -1.35 9.53 -7.71
C MET A 242 -0.14 10.24 -8.34
N ASN A 243 1.07 9.84 -7.93
CA ASN A 243 2.32 10.53 -8.28
C ASN A 243 2.25 12.03 -7.93
N ASP A 244 2.40 12.90 -8.94
CA ASP A 244 2.41 14.37 -8.83
C ASP A 244 1.01 15.02 -8.70
N LEU A 245 -0.07 14.23 -8.83
CA LEU A 245 -1.45 14.71 -8.69
C LEU A 245 -2.04 14.19 -7.37
N ALA A 246 -2.71 15.05 -6.63
CA ALA A 246 -3.56 14.64 -5.52
C ALA A 246 -5.02 15.06 -5.71
N LEU A 247 -5.94 14.23 -5.24
CA LEU A 247 -7.35 14.54 -5.07
C LEU A 247 -7.61 14.70 -3.57
N ILE A 248 -8.32 15.76 -3.20
CA ILE A 248 -8.75 15.99 -1.82
C ILE A 248 -10.20 16.44 -1.79
N ASP A 249 -10.96 15.95 -0.83
CA ASP A 249 -12.31 16.46 -0.56
C ASP A 249 -12.20 17.90 0.01
N ILE A 250 -12.97 18.84 -0.57
CA ILE A 250 -12.94 20.26 -0.17
C ILE A 250 -13.39 20.44 1.29
N GLU A 251 -14.30 19.60 1.77
CA GLU A 251 -14.75 19.63 3.17
C GLU A 251 -13.68 19.17 4.15
N ASN A 252 -12.61 18.54 3.64
CA ASN A 252 -11.50 17.99 4.41
C ASN A 252 -10.18 18.69 4.07
N ILE A 253 -10.21 19.96 3.63
CA ILE A 253 -9.00 20.71 3.28
C ILE A 253 -8.04 20.91 4.46
N ASP A 254 -8.57 20.94 5.68
CA ASP A 254 -7.80 20.97 6.94
C ASP A 254 -6.95 19.71 7.16
N ALA A 255 -7.32 18.58 6.53
CA ALA A 255 -6.53 17.36 6.54
C ALA A 255 -5.13 17.56 5.93
N LEU A 256 -4.89 18.61 5.14
CA LEU A 256 -3.55 18.98 4.65
C LEU A 256 -2.54 19.19 5.79
N ILE A 257 -2.98 19.65 6.97
CA ILE A 257 -2.11 19.77 8.15
C ILE A 257 -1.66 18.38 8.61
N ALA A 258 -2.59 17.42 8.71
CA ALA A 258 -2.29 16.06 9.11
C ALA A 258 -1.43 15.35 8.05
N LEU A 259 -1.76 15.53 6.76
CA LEU A 259 -1.04 14.98 5.62
C LEU A 259 0.40 15.51 5.57
N ASN A 260 0.63 16.80 5.82
CA ASN A 260 1.99 17.36 5.89
C ASN A 260 2.88 16.58 6.87
N ARG A 261 2.35 16.20 8.03
CA ARG A 261 3.07 15.39 9.03
C ARG A 261 3.18 13.93 8.62
N VAL A 262 2.09 13.34 8.12
CA VAL A 262 2.01 11.90 7.83
C VAL A 262 2.75 11.51 6.56
N LEU A 263 2.91 12.44 5.61
CA LEU A 263 3.61 12.28 4.34
C LEU A 263 4.95 13.04 4.30
N ASP A 264 5.33 13.65 5.43
CA ASP A 264 6.61 14.37 5.61
C ASP A 264 6.91 15.34 4.46
N TRP A 265 5.90 16.13 4.07
CA TRP A 265 6.04 17.13 2.99
C TRP A 265 6.90 18.33 3.39
N GLN A 266 7.18 18.48 4.69
CA GLN A 266 8.01 19.55 5.26
C GLN A 266 7.48 20.96 4.93
N LEU A 267 6.16 21.12 4.78
CA LEU A 267 5.55 22.43 4.57
C LEU A 267 5.76 23.33 5.79
N SER A 268 6.12 24.58 5.51
CA SER A 268 6.27 25.64 6.50
C SER A 268 4.90 26.23 6.88
N PRO A 269 4.80 26.99 8.00
CA PRO A 269 3.61 27.78 8.29
C PRO A 269 3.27 28.84 7.24
N ASP A 270 4.24 29.23 6.41
CA ASP A 270 4.12 30.27 5.38
C ASP A 270 3.64 29.70 4.03
N VAL A 271 3.21 28.43 4.01
CA VAL A 271 2.75 27.77 2.80
C VAL A 271 1.58 28.52 2.16
N MET A 272 1.72 28.74 0.85
CA MET A 272 0.74 29.45 0.02
C MET A 272 -0.03 28.47 -0.86
N PHE A 273 -1.34 28.68 -0.94
CA PHE A 273 -2.22 28.13 -1.96
C PHE A 273 -2.12 28.97 -3.21
N VAL A 274 -1.60 28.37 -4.27
CA VAL A 274 -1.57 29.01 -5.59
C VAL A 274 -2.73 28.46 -6.41
N VAL A 275 -3.62 29.35 -6.84
CA VAL A 275 -4.81 28.99 -7.63
C VAL A 275 -4.88 29.82 -8.90
N GLU A 276 -5.45 29.25 -9.95
CA GLU A 276 -5.83 29.98 -11.16
C GLU A 276 -7.32 30.33 -11.09
N GLN A 277 -7.64 31.62 -11.00
CA GLN A 277 -9.01 32.10 -10.90
C GLN A 277 -9.22 33.26 -11.88
N GLY A 278 -10.17 33.11 -12.81
CA GLY A 278 -10.50 34.17 -13.78
C GLY A 278 -9.36 34.55 -14.73
N GLY A 279 -8.42 33.63 -15.01
CA GLY A 279 -7.24 33.88 -15.85
C GLY A 279 -6.12 34.64 -15.14
N THR A 280 -6.18 34.72 -13.81
CA THR A 280 -5.12 35.28 -12.96
C THR A 280 -4.71 34.27 -11.90
N THR A 281 -3.40 34.17 -11.68
CA THR A 281 -2.84 33.45 -10.53
C THR A 281 -3.10 34.26 -9.26
N ARG A 282 -3.63 33.62 -8.23
CA ARG A 282 -3.80 34.18 -6.89
C ARG A 282 -3.11 33.29 -5.87
N GLU A 283 -2.59 33.92 -4.83
CA GLU A 283 -1.90 33.25 -3.74
C GLU A 283 -2.61 33.59 -2.43
N TYR A 284 -2.97 32.55 -1.67
CA TYR A 284 -3.59 32.69 -0.36
C TYR A 284 -2.79 31.91 0.68
N PRO A 285 -2.46 32.47 1.85
CA PRO A 285 -1.89 31.70 2.95
C PRO A 285 -2.81 30.53 3.32
N LEU A 286 -2.25 29.35 3.66
CA LEU A 286 -3.06 28.20 4.10
C LEU A 286 -4.01 28.57 5.23
N VAL A 287 -3.58 29.37 6.22
CA VAL A 287 -4.42 29.79 7.35
C VAL A 287 -5.65 30.57 6.89
N GLU A 288 -5.54 31.37 5.83
CA GLU A 288 -6.66 32.11 5.26
C GLU A 288 -7.65 31.15 4.59
N ILE A 289 -7.16 30.20 3.79
CA ILE A 289 -8.01 29.17 3.16
C ILE A 289 -8.74 28.30 4.20
N LEU A 290 -8.07 27.93 5.29
CA LEU A 290 -8.68 27.16 6.37
C LEU A 290 -9.77 27.96 7.10
N SER A 291 -9.61 29.28 7.19
CA SER A 291 -10.57 30.17 7.86
C SER A 291 -11.73 30.55 6.94
N GLU A 292 -11.46 30.68 5.65
CA GLU A 292 -12.41 31.10 4.61
C GLU A 292 -12.38 30.15 3.39
N PRO A 293 -12.87 28.90 3.50
CA PRO A 293 -12.86 27.94 2.40
C PRO A 293 -13.62 28.43 1.14
N GLU A 294 -14.55 29.38 1.31
CA GLU A 294 -15.27 30.04 0.21
C GLU A 294 -14.36 30.77 -0.78
N LEU A 295 -13.10 31.09 -0.42
CA LEU A 295 -12.11 31.63 -1.36
C LEU A 295 -11.74 30.65 -2.46
N LEU A 296 -11.94 29.35 -2.22
CA LEU A 296 -11.77 28.27 -3.20
C LEU A 296 -13.02 28.07 -4.07
N LYS A 297 -14.06 28.89 -3.89
CA LYS A 297 -15.24 28.85 -4.76
C LYS A 297 -14.82 29.15 -6.20
N ASP A 298 -15.25 28.29 -7.11
CA ASP A 298 -14.89 28.27 -8.53
C ASP A 298 -13.43 27.88 -8.84
N VAL A 299 -12.65 27.47 -7.84
CA VAL A 299 -11.32 26.87 -8.04
C VAL A 299 -11.47 25.38 -8.31
N THR A 300 -10.84 24.89 -9.39
CA THR A 300 -10.85 23.46 -9.75
C THR A 300 -9.55 22.75 -9.41
N THR A 301 -8.44 23.49 -9.41
CA THR A 301 -7.09 22.99 -9.13
C THR A 301 -6.30 24.00 -8.31
N PHE A 302 -5.40 23.52 -7.46
CA PHE A 302 -4.45 24.35 -6.73
C PHE A 302 -3.07 23.68 -6.62
N SER A 303 -2.05 24.43 -6.23
CA SER A 303 -0.76 23.90 -5.78
C SER A 303 -0.38 24.52 -4.44
N LEU A 304 0.53 23.86 -3.74
CA LEU A 304 1.08 24.34 -2.47
C LEU A 304 2.54 24.74 -2.69
N THR A 305 2.88 25.97 -2.35
CA THR A 305 4.26 26.47 -2.41
C THR A 305 4.75 26.83 -1.01
N PRO A 306 5.92 26.33 -0.57
CA PRO A 306 6.48 26.63 0.75
C PRO A 306 6.75 28.10 1.03
#